data_AF-A0A7W0N5W6-F1
#
_entry.id   AF-A0A7W0N5W6-F1
#
_cell.length_a   1.000
_cell.length_b   1.000
_cell.length_c   1.000
_cell.angle_alpha   90.00
_cell.angle_beta   90.00
_cell.angle_gamma   90.00
#
_symmetry.space_group_name_H-M   'P 1'
#
loop_
_entity.id
_entity.type
_entity.pdbx_description
1 polymer ?
#
loop_
_entity_poly.entity_id
_entity_poly.type
_entity_poly.pdbx_seq_one_letter_code
_entity_poly.pdbx_strand_id
1 'polypeptide(L)'
;MMRKNLFVEFVLVICAVFSVFSLPSETFALQKSLSVVSQEVSESDGIPVLIKHLPGWENIRKDATLTNNINDLRRALGERAIFDLVDFTGGTEAVTAPYQEGKLLIIEYPSPQTSVEADNKFKERLAQVGQSPPIFYRRIGNYNAFVFDANDEATANFLLDQVKYEKDIQWLGTNPFLFHRAEREFVVQTADLFTSTFLLIALGIGFTMFAGIVAGIFYFYVREQKRSTMATFSDAGGMTRLNLDGLTPQNSTDRLLND
;
A
#
# COMPACT_ATOMS: atom_id res chain seq x y z
N MET A 1 -29.93 -35.86 -1.79
CA MET A 1 -29.72 -34.81 -0.75
C MET A 1 -28.57 -33.84 -1.08
N MET A 2 -27.72 -34.08 -2.08
CA MET A 2 -26.55 -33.23 -2.45
C MET A 2 -26.83 -31.96 -3.29
N ARG A 3 -28.05 -31.72 -3.76
CA ARG A 3 -28.37 -30.65 -4.74
C ARG A 3 -28.47 -29.23 -4.18
N LYS A 4 -28.61 -29.06 -2.86
CA LYS A 4 -28.76 -27.73 -2.23
C LYS A 4 -27.42 -27.06 -1.92
N ASN A 5 -26.33 -27.82 -1.79
CA ASN A 5 -25.04 -27.26 -1.38
C ASN A 5 -24.33 -26.49 -2.50
N LEU A 6 -24.45 -26.93 -3.76
CA LEU A 6 -23.74 -26.30 -4.89
C LEU A 6 -24.24 -24.87 -5.19
N PHE A 7 -25.54 -24.61 -4.99
CA PHE A 7 -26.12 -23.27 -5.17
C PHE A 7 -25.70 -22.32 -4.04
N VAL A 8 -25.62 -22.84 -2.81
CA VAL A 8 -25.14 -22.07 -1.64
C VAL A 8 -23.65 -21.76 -1.78
N GLU A 9 -22.84 -22.70 -2.25
CA GLU A 9 -21.42 -22.47 -2.55
C GLU A 9 -21.22 -21.45 -3.68
N PHE A 10 -22.06 -21.47 -4.73
CA PHE A 10 -21.98 -20.49 -5.82
C PHE A 10 -22.36 -19.07 -5.38
N VAL A 11 -23.41 -18.94 -4.55
CA VAL A 11 -23.79 -17.65 -3.94
C VAL A 11 -22.70 -17.16 -2.98
N LEU A 12 -22.08 -18.06 -2.21
CA LEU A 12 -20.96 -17.71 -1.33
C LEU A 12 -19.72 -17.24 -2.09
N VAL A 13 -19.39 -17.83 -3.24
CA VAL A 13 -18.27 -17.37 -4.09
C VAL A 13 -18.57 -16.00 -4.71
N ILE A 14 -19.80 -15.77 -5.19
CA ILE A 14 -20.19 -14.46 -5.72
C ILE A 14 -20.17 -13.39 -4.60
N CYS A 15 -20.67 -13.71 -3.41
CA CYS A 15 -20.61 -12.81 -2.26
C CYS A 15 -19.16 -12.57 -1.79
N ALA A 16 -18.30 -13.58 -1.79
CA ALA A 16 -16.88 -13.45 -1.43
C ALA A 16 -16.14 -12.55 -2.42
N VAL A 17 -16.41 -12.70 -3.73
CA VAL A 17 -15.83 -11.88 -4.78
C VAL A 17 -16.36 -10.44 -4.73
N PHE A 18 -17.65 -10.24 -4.42
CA PHE A 18 -18.22 -8.90 -4.19
C PHE A 18 -17.68 -8.24 -2.91
N SER A 19 -17.40 -9.00 -1.85
CA SER A 19 -16.79 -8.46 -0.63
C SER A 19 -15.32 -8.07 -0.80
N VAL A 20 -14.58 -8.72 -1.72
CA VAL A 20 -13.21 -8.31 -2.08
C VAL A 20 -13.23 -7.01 -2.90
N PHE A 21 -14.26 -6.79 -3.73
CA PHE A 21 -14.44 -5.57 -4.52
C PHE A 21 -15.12 -4.41 -3.77
N SER A 22 -15.68 -4.67 -2.58
CA SER A 22 -16.26 -3.64 -1.71
C SER A 22 -15.27 -3.16 -0.64
N LEU A 23 -13.99 -3.52 -0.75
CA LEU A 23 -12.96 -2.81 -0.02
C LEU A 23 -12.95 -1.39 -0.62
N PRO A 24 -13.39 -0.36 0.13
CA PRO A 24 -13.07 1.00 -0.29
C PRO A 24 -11.57 1.02 -0.53
N SER A 25 -11.16 1.59 -1.65
CA SER A 25 -9.79 2.01 -1.84
C SER A 25 -9.43 2.91 -0.66
N GLU A 26 -8.83 2.34 0.37
CA GLU A 26 -8.12 3.05 1.45
C GLU A 26 -6.84 3.68 0.87
N THR A 27 -7.00 4.43 -0.21
CA THR A 27 -6.15 5.58 -0.45
C THR A 27 -6.64 6.64 0.53
N PHE A 28 -5.76 7.05 1.46
CA PHE A 28 -5.99 8.01 2.54
C PHE A 28 -6.62 7.47 3.84
N ALA A 29 -5.84 6.73 4.63
CA ALA A 29 -5.82 6.87 6.10
C ALA A 29 -4.72 6.00 6.73
N LEU A 30 -3.46 6.30 6.46
CA LEU A 30 -2.37 5.87 7.35
C LEU A 30 -1.64 7.11 7.87
N GLN A 31 -2.41 8.06 8.37
CA GLN A 31 -1.92 9.03 9.34
C GLN A 31 -1.85 8.30 10.69
N LYS A 32 -0.80 7.49 10.85
CA LYS A 32 -0.31 7.15 12.19
C LYS A 32 -0.12 8.50 12.86
N SER A 33 -0.92 8.75 13.89
CA SER A 33 -0.98 10.01 14.62
C SER A 33 0.42 10.48 14.98
N LEU A 34 0.97 11.41 14.18
CA LEU A 34 1.96 12.35 14.67
C LEU A 34 1.19 13.20 15.67
N SER A 35 1.17 12.78 16.94
CA SER A 35 0.53 13.52 18.04
C SER A 35 1.27 14.81 18.39
N VAL A 36 2.27 15.17 17.58
CA VAL A 36 3.09 16.36 17.67
C VAL A 36 2.54 17.37 16.66
N VAL A 37 2.06 18.50 17.16
CA VAL A 37 1.70 19.64 16.32
C VAL A 37 3.00 20.22 15.78
N SER A 38 3.25 19.97 14.50
CA SER A 38 4.41 20.50 13.77
C SER A 38 4.27 22.02 13.58
N GLN A 39 5.36 22.77 13.64
CA GLN A 39 5.38 24.20 13.34
C GLN A 39 4.92 24.47 11.90
N GLU A 40 5.45 23.68 10.98
CA GLU A 40 5.16 23.79 9.56
C GLU A 40 4.66 22.44 9.05
N VAL A 41 3.49 22.45 8.41
CA VAL A 41 2.88 21.31 7.76
C VAL A 41 2.68 21.68 6.30
N SER A 42 3.08 20.80 5.40
CA SER A 42 2.94 21.07 3.98
C SER A 42 1.47 21.09 3.57
N GLU A 43 1.07 22.16 2.89
CA GLU A 43 -0.33 22.40 2.48
C GLU A 43 -0.86 21.33 1.51
N SER A 44 0.01 20.71 0.72
CA SER A 44 -0.38 19.76 -0.33
C SER A 44 -0.73 18.37 0.20
N ASP A 45 -0.04 17.91 1.25
CA ASP A 45 -0.14 16.52 1.73
C ASP A 45 -0.26 16.37 3.25
N GLY A 46 -0.26 17.46 4.01
CA GLY A 46 -0.43 17.44 5.47
C GLY A 46 0.75 16.84 6.23
N ILE A 47 1.91 16.66 5.57
CA ILE A 47 3.10 16.08 6.18
C ILE A 47 3.94 17.21 6.81
N PRO A 48 4.42 17.04 8.07
CA PRO A 48 5.39 17.94 8.69
C PRO A 48 6.57 18.23 7.76
N VAL A 49 6.85 19.51 7.55
CA VAL A 49 7.89 19.96 6.62
C VAL A 49 9.26 19.41 7.03
N LEU A 50 9.54 19.36 8.34
CA LEU A 50 10.78 18.79 8.87
C LEU A 50 11.01 17.31 8.49
N ILE A 51 9.94 16.50 8.34
CA ILE A 51 10.07 15.12 7.85
C ILE A 51 10.52 15.10 6.38
N LYS A 52 10.06 16.07 5.57
CA LYS A 52 10.45 16.17 4.16
C LYS A 52 11.92 16.53 3.95
N HIS A 53 12.57 17.06 4.98
CA HIS A 53 13.99 17.40 4.96
C HIS A 53 14.90 16.21 5.26
N LEU A 54 14.34 15.05 5.57
CA LEU A 54 15.09 13.81 5.66
C LEU A 54 15.56 13.36 4.26
N PRO A 55 16.82 12.89 4.12
CA PRO A 55 17.28 12.24 2.90
C PRO A 55 16.34 11.09 2.48
N GLY A 56 15.80 11.14 1.26
CA GLY A 56 14.86 10.13 0.77
C GLY A 56 13.58 9.99 1.61
N TRP A 57 13.04 11.12 2.10
CA TRP A 57 11.90 11.17 3.03
C TRP A 57 10.70 10.33 2.61
N GLU A 58 10.42 10.18 1.31
CA GLU A 58 9.28 9.41 0.79
C GLU A 58 9.30 7.94 1.28
N ASN A 59 10.50 7.37 1.38
CA ASN A 59 10.71 5.99 1.80
C ASN A 59 10.84 5.86 3.31
N ILE A 60 11.56 6.80 3.96
CA ILE A 60 11.92 6.68 5.37
C ILE A 60 10.88 7.28 6.33
N ARG A 61 9.92 8.07 5.84
CA ARG A 61 8.88 8.72 6.67
C ARG A 61 8.12 7.78 7.60
N LYS A 62 8.02 6.49 7.27
CA LYS A 62 7.32 5.48 8.08
C LYS A 62 8.08 5.12 9.36
N ASP A 63 9.41 5.21 9.28
CA ASP A 63 10.34 4.90 10.36
C ASP A 63 10.86 6.16 11.05
N ALA A 64 10.54 7.34 10.50
CA ALA A 64 10.84 8.62 11.09
C ALA A 64 10.00 8.90 12.33
N THR A 65 10.63 9.53 13.33
CA THR A 65 9.97 10.02 14.55
C THR A 65 10.18 11.53 14.62
N LEU A 66 9.08 12.28 14.51
CA LEU A 66 9.04 13.71 14.81
C LEU A 66 8.71 13.89 16.30
N THR A 67 9.40 14.82 16.96
CA THR A 67 9.18 15.14 18.36
C THR A 67 9.49 16.61 18.67
N ASN A 68 8.80 17.13 19.66
CA ASN A 68 9.07 18.40 20.32
C ASN A 68 9.44 18.20 21.81
N ASN A 69 9.91 17.01 22.17
CA ASN A 69 10.32 16.70 23.54
C ASN A 69 11.48 15.70 23.59
N ILE A 70 12.24 15.80 24.67
CA ILE A 70 13.45 15.01 24.92
C ILE A 70 13.15 13.52 25.20
N ASN A 71 12.01 13.22 25.82
CA ASN A 71 11.68 11.85 26.20
C ASN A 71 11.46 10.97 24.97
N ASP A 72 10.90 11.53 23.91
CA ASP A 72 10.69 10.84 22.64
C ASP A 72 12.01 10.62 21.90
N LEU A 73 12.96 11.57 21.99
CA LEU A 73 14.31 11.36 21.49
C LEU A 73 15.00 10.20 22.22
N ARG A 74 14.90 10.14 23.54
CA ARG A 74 15.43 9.02 24.34
C ARG A 74 14.79 7.69 23.95
N ARG A 75 13.47 7.68 23.72
CA ARG A 75 12.74 6.48 23.26
C ARG A 75 13.18 6.03 21.87
N ALA A 76 13.44 6.96 20.95
CA ALA A 76 13.80 6.64 19.57
C ALA A 76 15.29 6.27 19.40
N LEU A 77 16.19 6.96 20.08
CA LEU A 77 17.64 6.87 19.86
C LEU A 77 18.42 6.27 21.03
N GLY A 78 17.77 5.99 22.17
CA GLY A 78 18.43 5.65 23.43
C GLY A 78 19.02 6.89 24.12
N GLU A 79 19.62 6.72 25.29
CA GLU A 79 20.25 7.84 26.01
C GLU A 79 21.50 8.34 25.27
N ARG A 80 21.59 9.65 25.01
CA ARG A 80 22.75 10.28 24.35
C ARG A 80 23.20 11.51 25.13
N ALA A 81 24.51 11.72 25.20
CA ALA A 81 25.13 12.77 26.01
C ALA A 81 24.81 14.22 25.58
N ILE A 82 24.21 14.39 24.40
CA ILE A 82 23.82 15.70 23.83
C ILE A 82 22.36 16.06 24.11
N PHE A 83 21.52 15.11 24.55
CA PHE A 83 20.08 15.35 24.66
C PHE A 83 19.73 16.38 25.72
N ASP A 84 20.46 16.43 26.84
CA ASP A 84 20.24 17.40 27.90
C ASP A 84 20.51 18.86 27.48
N LEU A 85 21.14 19.07 26.32
CA LEU A 85 21.40 20.39 25.76
C LEU A 85 20.31 20.84 24.78
N VAL A 86 19.43 19.94 24.38
CA VAL A 86 18.35 20.25 23.43
C VAL A 86 17.24 20.97 24.19
N ASP A 87 17.05 22.25 23.85
CA ASP A 87 15.97 23.06 24.38
C ASP A 87 14.80 23.06 23.41
N PHE A 88 13.73 22.35 23.80
CA PHE A 88 12.48 22.28 23.04
C PHE A 88 11.56 23.50 23.23
N THR A 89 11.97 24.50 24.02
CA THR A 89 11.20 25.74 24.18
C THR A 89 11.23 26.59 22.91
N GLY A 90 10.24 27.46 22.75
CA GLY A 90 10.16 28.36 21.59
C GLY A 90 9.81 27.66 20.27
N GLY A 91 9.41 26.38 20.32
CA GLY A 91 8.98 25.61 19.16
C GLY A 91 10.11 24.90 18.42
N THR A 92 11.26 24.67 19.04
CA THR A 92 12.26 23.74 18.49
C THR A 92 11.62 22.38 18.22
N GLU A 93 11.93 21.79 17.07
CA GLU A 93 11.45 20.46 16.68
C GLU A 93 12.62 19.57 16.33
N ALA A 94 12.43 18.27 16.48
CA ALA A 94 13.44 17.30 16.11
C ALA A 94 12.80 16.15 15.33
N VAL A 95 13.49 15.72 14.28
CA VAL A 95 13.14 14.51 13.54
C VAL A 95 14.31 13.55 13.58
N THR A 96 14.03 12.27 13.80
CA THR A 96 15.03 11.22 13.71
C THR A 96 14.55 10.08 12.84
N ALA A 97 15.47 9.48 12.10
CA ALA A 97 15.20 8.33 11.27
C ALA A 97 16.43 7.39 11.21
N PRO A 98 16.20 6.06 11.12
CA PRO A 98 17.28 5.10 10.92
C PRO A 98 17.72 5.06 9.45
N TYR A 99 19.03 5.10 9.21
CA TYR A 99 19.64 4.90 7.90
C TYR A 99 20.65 3.74 7.97
N GLN A 100 21.09 3.23 6.81
CA GLN A 100 22.13 2.20 6.78
C GLN A 100 23.47 2.72 7.28
N GLU A 101 23.70 4.01 7.05
CA GLU A 101 24.87 4.79 7.41
C GLU A 101 24.95 5.13 8.91
N GLY A 102 23.81 5.07 9.62
CA GLY A 102 23.67 5.44 11.03
C GLY A 102 22.28 5.96 11.35
N LYS A 103 22.09 6.49 12.56
CA LYS A 103 20.82 7.12 12.95
C LYS A 103 20.95 8.63 12.84
N LEU A 104 20.15 9.22 11.96
CA LEU A 104 20.13 10.67 11.76
C LEU A 104 19.18 11.32 12.75
N LEU A 105 19.59 12.44 13.32
CA LEU A 105 18.78 13.36 14.10
C LEU A 105 18.96 14.76 13.53
N ILE A 106 17.89 15.40 13.13
CA ILE A 106 17.87 16.81 12.74
C ILE A 106 17.08 17.56 13.80
N ILE A 107 17.67 18.60 14.37
CA ILE A 107 17.00 19.50 15.30
C ILE A 107 16.85 20.85 14.62
N GLU A 108 15.61 21.26 14.36
CA GLU A 108 15.26 22.57 13.83
C GLU A 108 14.99 23.55 14.96
N TYR A 109 15.74 24.66 14.94
CA TYR A 109 15.50 25.79 15.83
C TYR A 109 14.71 26.89 15.11
N PRO A 110 13.85 27.63 15.84
CA PRO A 110 12.99 28.65 15.23
C PRO A 110 13.75 29.81 14.60
N SER A 111 15.00 30.06 15.03
CA SER A 111 15.84 31.12 14.48
C SER A 111 17.30 30.68 14.24
N PRO A 112 18.01 31.35 13.30
CA PRO A 112 19.44 31.14 13.12
C PRO A 112 20.25 31.40 14.39
N GLN A 113 19.86 32.41 15.18
CA GLN A 113 20.55 32.78 16.42
C GLN A 113 20.47 31.67 17.46
N THR A 114 19.27 31.14 17.69
CA THR A 114 19.06 29.99 18.60
C THR A 114 19.82 28.74 18.13
N SER A 115 19.89 28.51 16.82
CA SER A 115 20.68 27.41 16.24
C SER A 115 22.18 27.58 16.52
N VAL A 116 22.73 28.79 16.38
CA VAL A 116 24.14 29.11 16.67
C VAL A 116 24.47 28.97 18.15
N GLU A 117 23.59 29.43 19.04
CA GLU A 117 23.77 29.27 20.48
C GLU A 117 23.82 27.80 20.89
N ALA A 118 22.93 26.98 20.31
CA ALA A 118 22.94 25.53 20.52
C ALA A 118 24.19 24.87 19.91
N ASP A 119 24.63 25.27 18.72
CA ASP A 119 25.86 24.77 18.06
C ASP A 119 27.10 24.95 18.96
N ASN A 120 27.25 26.12 19.57
CA ASN A 120 28.36 26.37 20.49
C ASN A 120 28.32 25.40 21.69
N LYS A 121 27.14 25.18 22.29
CA LYS A 121 26.96 24.25 23.42
C LYS A 121 27.24 22.80 23.01
N PHE A 122 26.79 22.38 21.82
CA PHE A 122 27.03 21.04 21.31
C PHE A 122 28.51 20.79 21.03
N LYS A 123 29.20 21.73 20.39
CA LYS A 123 30.66 21.62 20.14
C LYS A 123 31.44 21.49 21.44
N GLU A 124 31.12 22.32 22.44
CA GLU A 124 31.75 22.25 23.76
C GLU A 124 31.51 20.88 24.42
N ARG A 125 30.27 20.38 24.39
CA ARG A 125 29.94 19.08 24.98
C ARG A 125 30.59 17.91 24.26
N LEU A 126 30.62 17.93 22.93
CA LEU A 126 31.26 16.88 22.13
C LEU A 126 32.78 16.86 22.37
N ALA A 127 33.41 18.01 22.60
CA ALA A 127 34.81 18.08 23.01
C ALA A 127 35.06 17.47 24.39
N GLN A 128 34.09 17.55 25.31
CA GLN A 128 34.20 16.97 26.67
C GLN A 128 33.91 15.47 26.72
N VAL A 129 32.90 15.00 26.00
CA VAL A 129 32.45 13.59 26.01
C VAL A 129 33.39 12.69 25.19
N GLY A 130 34.09 13.28 24.21
CA GLY A 130 34.88 12.52 23.25
C GLY A 130 34.01 11.79 22.22
N GLN A 131 34.63 10.96 21.39
CA GLN A 131 33.99 10.28 20.25
C GLN A 131 33.66 8.80 20.52
N SER A 132 33.38 8.39 21.76
CA SER A 132 33.04 7.00 22.07
C SER A 132 31.67 6.89 22.77
N PRO A 133 30.61 6.46 22.06
CA PRO A 133 30.53 6.12 20.63
C PRO A 133 30.69 7.37 19.72
N PRO A 134 31.08 7.21 18.45
CA PRO A 134 31.30 8.34 17.55
C PRO A 134 29.98 9.06 17.25
N ILE A 135 29.98 10.37 17.46
CA ILE A 135 28.87 11.27 17.16
C ILE A 135 29.39 12.27 16.12
N PHE A 136 28.81 12.22 14.92
CA PHE A 136 29.12 13.17 13.87
C PHE A 136 28.10 14.29 13.89
N TYR A 137 28.56 15.53 13.78
CA TYR A 137 27.73 16.70 13.99
C TYR A 137 28.02 17.78 12.95
N ARG A 138 26.95 18.41 12.45
CA ARG A 138 27.03 19.57 11.57
C ARG A 138 25.84 20.51 11.75
N ARG A 139 26.13 21.81 11.77
CA ARG A 139 25.11 22.86 11.65
C ARG A 139 24.84 23.18 10.18
N ILE A 140 23.56 23.22 9.78
CA ILE A 140 23.09 23.46 8.42
C ILE A 140 21.93 24.46 8.47
N GLY A 141 22.18 25.74 8.23
CA GLY A 141 21.15 26.78 8.37
C GLY A 141 20.63 26.84 9.81
N ASN A 142 19.32 26.62 10.00
CA ASN A 142 18.71 26.53 11.34
C ASN A 142 18.77 25.12 11.95
N TYR A 143 19.33 24.14 11.24
CA TYR A 143 19.42 22.76 11.69
C TYR A 143 20.72 22.50 12.44
N ASN A 144 20.59 21.71 13.49
CA ASN A 144 21.69 21.01 14.13
C ASN A 144 21.49 19.52 13.87
N ALA A 145 22.29 18.97 12.96
CA ALA A 145 22.17 17.59 12.49
C ALA A 145 23.26 16.70 13.11
N PHE A 146 22.85 15.53 13.60
CA PHE A 146 23.69 14.53 14.24
C PHE A 146 23.53 13.19 13.55
N VAL A 147 24.62 12.46 13.39
CA VAL A 147 24.60 11.05 13.01
C VAL A 147 25.20 10.24 14.16
N PHE A 148 24.40 9.32 14.70
CA PHE A 148 24.79 8.37 15.73
C PHE A 148 25.02 7.00 15.13
N ASP A 149 25.78 6.17 15.85
CA ASP A 149 25.98 4.75 15.54
C ASP A 149 26.49 4.50 14.10
N ALA A 150 27.25 5.46 13.54
CA ALA A 150 27.83 5.33 12.20
C ALA A 150 29.12 4.48 12.21
N ASN A 151 29.35 3.76 11.12
CA ASN A 151 30.50 2.87 10.97
C ASN A 151 31.82 3.64 10.80
N ASP A 152 31.78 4.77 10.08
CA ASP A 152 32.93 5.60 9.76
C ASP A 152 32.52 7.06 9.49
N GLU A 153 33.51 7.94 9.53
CA GLU A 153 33.32 9.39 9.34
C GLU A 153 32.89 9.78 7.93
N ALA A 154 33.36 9.08 6.90
CA ALA A 154 33.02 9.42 5.52
C ALA A 154 31.54 9.12 5.24
N THR A 155 31.06 7.98 5.71
CA THR A 155 29.67 7.55 5.61
C THR A 155 28.72 8.49 6.38
N ALA A 156 29.10 8.91 7.59
CA ALA A 156 28.31 9.88 8.35
C ALA A 156 28.26 11.26 7.67
N ASN A 157 29.39 11.73 7.13
CA ASN A 157 29.44 13.00 6.41
C ASN A 157 28.62 12.94 5.11
N PHE A 158 28.62 11.81 4.40
CA PHE A 158 27.79 11.61 3.22
C PHE A 158 26.29 11.73 3.55
N LEU A 159 25.86 11.19 4.70
CA LEU A 159 24.47 11.35 5.14
C LEU A 159 24.15 12.81 5.51
N LEU A 160 25.08 13.50 6.18
CA LEU A 160 24.93 14.92 6.52
C LEU A 160 24.91 15.84 5.29
N ASP A 161 25.65 15.51 4.22
CA ASP A 161 25.67 16.26 2.96
C ASP A 161 24.30 16.24 2.25
N GLN A 162 23.49 15.21 2.49
CA GLN A 162 22.16 15.09 1.91
C GLN A 162 21.11 15.90 2.67
N VAL A 163 21.40 16.32 3.92
CA VAL A 163 20.50 17.17 4.69
C VAL A 163 20.56 18.59 4.14
N LYS A 164 19.48 19.02 3.49
CA LYS A 164 19.37 20.37 2.93
C LYS A 164 18.34 21.17 3.71
N TYR A 165 18.75 22.36 4.13
CA TYR A 165 17.82 23.35 4.68
C TYR A 165 17.07 24.00 3.51
N GLU A 166 15.83 23.56 3.30
CA GLU A 166 14.93 24.14 2.32
C GLU A 166 13.73 24.69 3.09
N LYS A 167 13.64 26.02 3.23
CA LYS A 167 12.44 26.63 3.81
C LYS A 167 11.46 26.93 2.68
N ASP A 168 10.21 26.50 2.81
CA ASP A 168 9.14 26.92 1.91
C ASP A 168 8.92 28.43 2.08
N ILE A 169 9.49 29.20 1.15
CA ILE A 169 9.38 30.65 1.17
C ILE A 169 8.06 31.03 0.49
N GLN A 170 7.12 31.54 1.26
CA GLN A 170 5.94 32.18 0.68
C GLN A 170 6.35 33.54 0.11
N TRP A 171 6.32 33.65 -1.21
CA TRP A 171 6.57 34.93 -1.87
C TRP A 171 5.39 35.86 -1.61
N LEU A 172 5.67 37.06 -1.09
CA LEU A 172 4.65 38.11 -0.90
C LEU A 172 4.13 38.71 -2.22
N GLY A 173 4.67 38.28 -3.37
CA GLY A 173 4.25 38.63 -4.72
C GLY A 173 4.22 37.40 -5.63
N THR A 174 4.26 37.59 -6.95
CA THR A 174 4.22 36.47 -7.92
C THR A 174 5.43 35.56 -7.75
N ASN A 175 5.20 34.34 -7.27
CA ASN A 175 6.25 33.36 -7.04
C ASN A 175 6.89 32.90 -8.38
N PRO A 176 8.21 33.07 -8.58
CA PRO A 176 8.89 32.77 -9.84
C PRO A 176 8.99 31.26 -10.14
N PHE A 177 8.78 30.40 -9.15
CA PHE A 177 8.87 28.94 -9.27
C PHE A 177 7.50 28.24 -9.36
N LEU A 178 6.39 28.99 -9.40
CA LEU A 178 5.04 28.42 -9.52
C LEU A 178 4.92 27.45 -10.69
N PHE A 179 5.49 27.81 -11.83
CA PHE A 179 5.42 26.99 -13.04
C PHE A 179 6.18 25.66 -12.90
N HIS A 180 7.34 25.66 -12.25
CA HIS A 180 8.13 24.44 -12.06
C HIS A 180 7.46 23.49 -11.06
N ARG A 181 6.85 24.04 -10.00
CA ARG A 181 6.06 23.25 -9.05
C ARG A 181 4.80 22.68 -9.70
N ALA A 182 4.07 23.49 -10.46
CA ALA A 182 2.88 23.06 -11.19
C ALA A 182 3.21 21.97 -12.21
N GLU A 183 4.35 22.07 -12.91
CA GLU A 183 4.82 21.04 -13.84
C GLU A 183 5.10 19.71 -13.13
N ARG A 184 5.83 19.74 -12.00
CA ARG A 184 6.09 18.53 -11.21
C ARG A 184 4.81 17.88 -10.68
N GLU A 185 3.93 18.68 -10.09
CA GLU A 185 2.64 18.20 -9.58
C GLU A 185 1.77 17.62 -10.71
N PHE A 186 1.76 18.27 -11.88
CA PHE A 186 1.07 17.79 -13.06
C PHE A 186 1.63 16.44 -13.56
N VAL A 187 2.96 16.28 -13.60
CA VAL A 187 3.61 15.02 -14.02
C VAL A 187 3.27 13.88 -13.06
N VAL A 188 3.39 14.11 -11.75
CA VAL A 188 3.07 13.08 -10.73
C VAL A 188 1.60 12.70 -10.78
N GLN A 189 0.71 13.68 -10.82
CA GLN A 189 -0.73 13.43 -10.87
C GLN A 189 -1.15 12.72 -12.16
N THR A 190 -0.56 13.09 -13.29
CA THR A 190 -0.81 12.42 -14.58
C THR A 190 -0.33 10.98 -14.55
N ALA A 191 0.86 10.72 -14.00
CA ALA A 191 1.40 9.36 -13.87
C ALA A 191 0.52 8.47 -12.98
N ASP A 192 0.03 9.00 -11.86
CA ASP A 192 -0.90 8.29 -10.97
C ASP A 192 -2.24 7.99 -11.64
N LEU A 193 -2.79 8.96 -12.38
CA LEU A 193 -4.03 8.77 -13.13
C LEU A 193 -3.85 7.71 -14.22
N PHE A 194 -2.72 7.74 -14.94
CA PHE A 194 -2.40 6.74 -15.95
C PHE A 194 -2.27 5.34 -15.35
N THR A 195 -1.55 5.23 -14.23
CA THR A 195 -1.26 3.96 -13.57
C THR A 195 -2.53 3.35 -12.98
N SER A 196 -3.35 4.15 -12.29
CA SER A 196 -4.63 3.72 -11.73
C SER A 196 -5.62 3.29 -12.80
N THR A 197 -5.75 4.07 -13.89
CA THR A 197 -6.66 3.74 -15.00
C THR A 197 -6.23 2.47 -15.72
N PHE A 198 -4.94 2.32 -16.00
CA PHE A 198 -4.40 1.11 -16.62
C PHE A 198 -4.64 -0.13 -15.76
N LEU A 199 -4.39 -0.04 -14.45
CA LEU A 199 -4.60 -1.14 -13.52
C LEU A 199 -6.08 -1.51 -13.42
N LEU A 200 -6.98 -0.53 -13.38
CA LEU A 200 -8.43 -0.75 -13.37
C LEU A 200 -8.91 -1.49 -14.63
N ILE A 201 -8.44 -1.08 -15.82
CA ILE A 201 -8.80 -1.74 -17.09
C ILE A 201 -8.25 -3.17 -17.10
N ALA A 202 -6.99 -3.36 -16.71
CA ALA A 202 -6.37 -4.68 -16.66
C ALA A 202 -7.12 -5.63 -15.72
N LEU A 203 -7.50 -5.16 -14.53
CA LEU A 203 -8.32 -5.92 -13.60
C LEU A 203 -9.72 -6.19 -14.14
N GLY A 204 -10.36 -5.22 -14.80
CA GLY A 204 -11.68 -5.40 -15.42
C GLY A 204 -11.68 -6.49 -16.51
N ILE A 205 -10.64 -6.51 -17.35
CA ILE A 205 -10.47 -7.57 -18.36
C ILE A 205 -10.22 -8.92 -17.67
N GLY A 206 -9.31 -8.97 -16.70
CA GLY A 206 -9.04 -10.20 -15.94
C GLY A 206 -10.30 -10.75 -15.26
N PHE A 207 -11.10 -9.87 -14.67
CA PHE A 207 -12.35 -10.22 -14.00
C PHE A 207 -13.40 -10.76 -14.98
N THR A 208 -13.61 -10.11 -16.12
CA THR A 208 -14.60 -10.56 -17.11
C THR A 208 -14.20 -11.90 -17.74
N MET A 209 -12.91 -12.11 -18.02
CA MET A 209 -12.40 -13.40 -18.48
C MET A 209 -12.62 -14.49 -17.43
N PHE A 210 -12.27 -14.22 -16.17
CA PHE A 210 -12.45 -15.16 -15.07
C PHE A 210 -13.92 -15.52 -14.85
N ALA A 211 -14.81 -14.51 -14.79
CA ALA A 211 -16.24 -14.71 -14.64
C ALA A 211 -16.84 -15.51 -15.82
N GLY A 212 -16.39 -15.24 -17.05
CA GLY A 212 -16.79 -15.99 -18.23
C GLY A 212 -16.39 -17.47 -18.17
N ILE A 213 -15.17 -17.76 -17.73
CA ILE A 213 -14.70 -19.15 -17.55
C ILE A 213 -15.54 -19.88 -16.49
N VAL A 214 -15.77 -19.25 -15.34
CA VAL A 214 -16.57 -19.84 -14.25
C VAL A 214 -18.01 -20.09 -14.69
N ALA A 215 -18.65 -19.11 -15.34
CA ALA A 215 -20.00 -19.26 -15.86
C ALA A 215 -20.08 -20.36 -16.94
N GLY A 216 -19.08 -20.45 -17.81
CA GLY A 216 -18.96 -21.49 -18.82
C GLY A 216 -18.87 -22.90 -18.21
N ILE A 217 -17.97 -23.09 -17.23
CA ILE A 217 -17.83 -24.36 -16.50
C ILE A 217 -19.15 -24.74 -15.84
N PHE A 218 -19.79 -23.80 -15.16
CA PHE A 218 -21.08 -24.03 -14.50
C PHE A 218 -22.17 -24.44 -15.48
N TYR A 219 -22.28 -23.76 -16.62
CA TYR A 219 -23.23 -24.10 -17.67
C TYR A 219 -22.99 -25.50 -18.24
N PHE A 220 -21.74 -25.87 -18.52
CA PHE A 220 -21.38 -27.21 -18.98
C PHE A 220 -21.76 -28.28 -17.96
N TYR A 221 -21.51 -28.05 -16.68
CA TYR A 221 -21.85 -28.97 -15.61
C TYR A 221 -23.37 -29.20 -15.51
N VAL A 222 -24.17 -28.13 -15.55
CA VAL A 222 -25.63 -28.20 -15.53
C VAL A 222 -26.18 -28.91 -16.78
N ARG A 223 -25.60 -28.62 -17.95
CA ARG A 223 -25.99 -29.26 -19.22
C ARG A 223 -25.72 -30.76 -19.19
N GLU A 224 -24.56 -31.18 -18.71
CA GLU A 224 -24.19 -32.59 -18.63
C GLU A 224 -25.07 -33.34 -17.64
N GLN A 225 -25.40 -32.73 -16.50
CA GLN A 225 -26.35 -33.29 -15.56
C GLN A 225 -27.74 -33.49 -16.18
N LYS A 226 -28.21 -32.55 -17.01
CA LYS A 226 -29.50 -32.73 -17.72
C LYS A 226 -29.43 -33.88 -18.72
N ARG A 227 -28.31 -34.04 -19.43
CA ARG A 227 -28.09 -35.14 -20.39
C ARG A 227 -28.04 -36.50 -19.73
N SER A 228 -27.36 -36.65 -18.59
CA SER A 228 -27.32 -37.93 -17.87
C SER A 228 -28.68 -38.33 -17.27
N THR A 229 -29.58 -37.37 -17.06
CA THR A 229 -30.97 -37.63 -16.64
C THR A 229 -31.95 -37.80 -17.80
N MET A 230 -31.56 -37.44 -19.03
CA MET A 230 -32.35 -37.82 -20.20
C MET A 230 -32.21 -39.33 -20.32
N ALA A 231 -33.33 -40.06 -20.24
CA ALA A 231 -33.33 -41.49 -20.43
C ALA A 231 -32.64 -41.77 -21.76
N THR A 232 -31.43 -42.34 -21.71
CA THR A 232 -30.85 -42.99 -22.87
C THR A 232 -31.94 -43.93 -23.34
N PHE A 233 -32.50 -43.66 -24.52
CA PHE A 233 -33.35 -44.62 -25.20
C PHE A 233 -32.44 -45.83 -25.45
N SER A 234 -32.43 -46.72 -24.46
CA SER A 234 -31.85 -48.03 -24.58
C SER A 234 -32.66 -48.67 -25.69
N ASP A 235 -31.98 -49.06 -26.76
CA ASP A 235 -32.51 -49.94 -27.81
C ASP A 235 -33.08 -51.25 -27.19
N ALA A 236 -32.79 -51.52 -25.91
CA ALA A 236 -33.34 -52.63 -25.13
C ALA A 236 -34.47 -52.24 -24.15
N GLY A 237 -35.00 -51.01 -24.17
CA GLY A 237 -35.80 -50.45 -23.06
C GLY A 237 -37.22 -49.98 -23.39
N GLY A 238 -37.76 -50.29 -24.56
CA GLY A 238 -39.09 -49.80 -24.96
C GLY A 238 -39.62 -50.46 -26.21
N MET A 239 -39.49 -51.78 -26.34
CA MET A 239 -40.15 -52.50 -27.42
C MET A 239 -41.64 -52.57 -27.08
N THR A 240 -42.43 -51.65 -27.65
CA THR A 240 -43.89 -51.77 -27.67
C THR A 240 -44.24 -53.08 -28.36
N ARG A 241 -44.55 -54.11 -27.56
CA ARG A 241 -44.87 -55.44 -28.09
C ARG A 241 -46.23 -55.32 -28.78
N LEU A 242 -46.23 -55.34 -30.12
CA LEU A 242 -47.45 -55.36 -30.91
C LEU A 242 -48.15 -56.71 -30.65
N ASN A 243 -49.21 -56.69 -29.85
CA ASN A 243 -49.94 -57.89 -29.48
C ASN A 243 -50.85 -58.29 -30.65
N LEU A 244 -50.48 -59.34 -31.38
CA LEU A 244 -51.23 -59.85 -32.53
C LEU A 244 -52.19 -60.99 -32.16
N ASP A 245 -52.33 -61.29 -30.85
CA ASP A 245 -53.22 -62.31 -30.30
C ASP A 245 -54.69 -61.88 -30.49
N GLY A 246 -55.23 -62.12 -31.68
CA GLY A 246 -56.60 -61.77 -32.07
C GLY A 246 -56.78 -61.35 -33.53
N LEU A 247 -55.70 -61.19 -34.30
CA LEU A 247 -55.75 -60.78 -35.72
C LEU A 247 -55.23 -61.85 -36.69
N THR A 248 -54.95 -63.07 -36.23
CA THR A 248 -54.71 -64.20 -37.13
C THR A 248 -56.05 -64.75 -37.62
N PRO A 249 -56.36 -64.70 -38.94
CA PRO A 249 -57.53 -65.37 -39.45
C PRO A 249 -57.39 -66.88 -39.21
N GLN A 250 -58.46 -67.51 -38.71
CA GLN A 250 -58.53 -68.97 -38.68
C GLN A 250 -58.38 -69.48 -40.12
N ASN A 251 -57.24 -70.09 -40.43
CA ASN A 251 -57.04 -70.77 -41.69
C ASN A 251 -58.05 -71.92 -41.77
N SER A 252 -59.09 -71.77 -42.58
CA SER A 252 -59.96 -72.87 -42.96
C SER A 252 -59.14 -73.89 -43.74
N THR A 253 -58.98 -75.09 -43.18
CA THR A 253 -58.24 -76.23 -43.76
C THR A 253 -58.95 -76.90 -44.95
N ASP A 254 -59.98 -76.28 -45.53
CA ASP A 254 -60.80 -76.87 -46.61
C ASP A 254 -60.23 -76.70 -48.02
N ARG A 255 -58.99 -76.23 -48.15
CA ARG A 255 -58.35 -76.05 -49.47
C ARG A 255 -56.98 -76.69 -49.55
N LEU A 256 -56.91 -77.94 -49.15
CA LEU A 256 -55.80 -78.83 -49.50
C LEU A 256 -56.40 -80.10 -50.12
N LEU A 257 -56.11 -80.28 -51.41
CA LEU A 257 -56.35 -81.44 -52.27
C LEU A 257 -57.76 -81.55 -52.88
N ASN A 258 -57.87 -81.17 -54.16
CA ASN A 258 -58.42 -82.03 -55.20
C ASN A 258 -57.99 -81.47 -56.58
N ASP A 259 -57.18 -82.30 -57.26
CA ASP A 259 -56.80 -82.40 -58.68
C ASP A 259 -56.42 -81.14 -59.48
#